data_AF-A0AAN6RD74-F1
#
_entry.id   AF-A0AAN6RD74-F1
#
_cell.length_a   1.000
_cell.length_b   1.000
_cell.length_c   1.000
_cell.angle_alpha   90.00
_cell.angle_beta   90.00
_cell.angle_gamma   90.00
#
_symmetry.space_group_name_H-M   'P 1'
#
loop_
_entity.id
_entity.type
_entity.pdbx_description
1 polymer ?
#
loop_
_entity_poly.entity_id
_entity_poly.type
_entity_poly.pdbx_seq_one_letter_code
_entity_poly.pdbx_strand_id
1 'polypeptide(L)'
;MGTTMDDEAGEFLANVEGGIVPVTCHDDVLRIAYIYIDEGLWDGQSVFDVVEKLHAHGWSFGEGELRFNRTLDIFYLAQIAAAYYRWTSQLNGDDPLTFSDFDAFYTAHHALLHPTAWRSYYSTTFLTQPTTARFYRMPDLQDLPDSSSPLCLPRDNPVSEHVLKLPRWAYTVGRTRHRQTLLPFDTITNIALCTLDAVLTRLHAAYPSTPSFSELHARFWLDEYYEPPIAESKQEALPTNTNTQLEGEEEEIPSFPSPTSDLSPLKDNREAWGPHHFGLNVASGLYDIHSLEAQYLAQVSSGKVVEPEPSKPVFFWCGIPDGGTAFQALQRGWQEEIGSEEEVEFLAAVAMEETAGLGAGAIKMDELDCSIRSYILLAVMQAALVKNMQEREHFLGELERRMVQKGRIGEERAGSWVREALEIMLPYVRVWQGEWPDTEERGEMLRRILVENPLLFARWKLSPVMKQFAFDDAKVDCLGCHTAYC
;
A
#
# COMPACT_ATOMS: atom_id res chain seq x y z
N MET A 1 -24.96 -18.08 -10.87
CA MET A 1 -26.39 -18.23 -10.52
C MET A 1 -26.75 -16.91 -9.85
N GLY A 2 -27.72 -16.17 -10.40
CA GLY A 2 -27.90 -14.75 -10.11
C GLY A 2 -28.34 -14.49 -8.67
N THR A 3 -27.58 -13.63 -8.00
CA THR A 3 -27.88 -12.97 -6.72
C THR A 3 -29.02 -11.98 -6.93
N THR A 4 -30.25 -12.40 -6.67
CA THR A 4 -31.28 -11.46 -6.24
C THR A 4 -31.07 -11.26 -4.76
N MET A 5 -30.44 -10.14 -4.42
CA MET A 5 -30.57 -9.54 -3.11
C MET A 5 -32.07 -9.49 -2.75
N ASP A 6 -32.43 -9.87 -1.53
CA ASP A 6 -33.82 -9.97 -1.09
C ASP A 6 -34.57 -8.64 -1.36
N ASP A 7 -35.80 -8.69 -1.89
CA ASP A 7 -36.58 -7.52 -2.32
C ASP A 7 -36.67 -6.45 -1.19
N GLU A 8 -36.61 -6.91 0.06
CA GLU A 8 -36.59 -6.10 1.27
C GLU A 8 -35.38 -5.16 1.39
N ALA A 9 -34.20 -5.61 0.96
CA ALA A 9 -32.97 -4.84 1.07
C ALA A 9 -32.95 -3.68 0.05
N GLY A 10 -33.42 -3.96 -1.17
CA GLY A 10 -33.61 -2.96 -2.21
C GLY A 10 -34.67 -1.93 -1.84
N GLU A 11 -35.78 -2.37 -1.24
CA GLU A 11 -36.81 -1.46 -0.71
C GLU A 11 -36.25 -0.57 0.42
N PHE A 12 -35.49 -1.15 1.35
CA PHE A 12 -34.85 -0.39 2.42
C PHE A 12 -33.91 0.69 1.86
N LEU A 13 -33.01 0.34 0.94
CA LEU A 13 -32.13 1.31 0.29
C LEU A 13 -32.91 2.41 -0.43
N ALA A 14 -33.92 2.06 -1.23
CA ALA A 14 -34.71 3.03 -1.96
C ALA A 14 -35.43 4.02 -1.01
N ASN A 15 -35.90 3.52 0.15
CA ASN A 15 -36.53 4.36 1.17
C ASN A 15 -35.51 5.28 1.87
N VAL A 16 -34.30 4.78 2.14
CA VAL A 16 -33.22 5.57 2.73
C VAL A 16 -32.72 6.65 1.74
N GLU A 17 -32.41 6.28 0.50
CA GLU A 17 -31.96 7.18 -0.56
C GLU A 17 -33.04 8.20 -0.94
N GLY A 18 -34.32 7.80 -0.88
CA GLY A 18 -35.47 8.68 -1.07
C GLY A 18 -35.78 9.60 0.12
N GLY A 19 -35.04 9.48 1.24
CA GLY A 19 -35.22 10.29 2.45
C GLY A 19 -36.47 9.96 3.26
N ILE A 20 -37.09 8.80 3.01
CA ILE A 20 -38.24 8.29 3.78
C ILE A 20 -37.75 7.75 5.13
N VAL A 21 -36.63 7.02 5.13
CA VAL A 21 -35.96 6.52 6.33
C VAL A 21 -34.75 7.42 6.62
N PRO A 22 -34.72 8.13 7.77
CA PRO A 22 -33.60 9.01 8.09
C PRO A 22 -32.37 8.21 8.54
N VAL A 23 -31.19 8.65 8.13
CA VAL A 23 -29.90 8.13 8.60
C VAL A 23 -29.36 9.07 9.66
N THR A 24 -29.40 8.65 10.93
CA THR A 24 -29.18 9.52 12.09
C THR A 24 -28.09 9.05 13.03
N CYS A 25 -27.68 7.79 12.93
CA CYS A 25 -26.69 7.20 13.82
C CYS A 25 -25.76 6.22 13.09
N HIS A 26 -24.71 5.82 13.80
CA HIS A 26 -23.74 4.81 13.36
C HIS A 26 -24.40 3.52 12.86
N ASP A 27 -25.38 3.00 13.60
CA ASP A 27 -26.04 1.73 13.29
C ASP A 27 -26.86 1.81 11.98
N ASP A 28 -27.42 2.97 11.65
CA ASP A 28 -28.09 3.20 10.36
C ASP A 28 -27.09 3.10 9.20
N VAL A 29 -25.93 3.77 9.34
CA VAL A 29 -24.84 3.74 8.35
C VAL A 29 -24.29 2.32 8.22
N LEU A 30 -24.13 1.60 9.34
CA LEU A 30 -23.66 0.22 9.36
C LEU A 30 -24.60 -0.72 8.58
N ARG A 31 -25.92 -0.55 8.73
CA ARG A 31 -26.92 -1.35 8.01
C ARG A 31 -26.89 -1.11 6.49
N ILE A 32 -26.71 0.15 6.08
CA ILE A 32 -26.53 0.52 4.67
C ILE A 32 -25.22 -0.05 4.13
N ALA A 33 -24.13 0.09 4.88
CA ALA A 33 -22.82 -0.39 4.50
C ALA A 33 -22.76 -1.92 4.39
N TYR A 34 -23.47 -2.64 5.27
CA TYR A 34 -23.63 -4.10 5.21
C TYR A 34 -24.23 -4.55 3.88
N ILE A 35 -25.27 -3.86 3.41
CA ILE A 35 -25.88 -4.08 2.10
C ILE A 35 -24.87 -3.81 0.97
N TYR A 36 -24.24 -2.64 0.98
CA TYR A 36 -23.32 -2.26 -0.11
C TYR A 36 -22.05 -3.11 -0.16
N ILE A 37 -21.60 -3.68 0.97
CA ILE A 37 -20.44 -4.57 1.00
C ILE A 37 -20.76 -5.94 0.41
N ASP A 38 -21.96 -6.48 0.63
CA ASP A 38 -22.37 -7.71 -0.03
C ASP A 38 -22.34 -7.53 -1.56
N GLU A 39 -22.95 -6.46 -2.08
CA GLU A 39 -22.84 -6.11 -3.50
C GLU A 39 -21.38 -5.91 -3.96
N GLY A 40 -20.58 -5.22 -3.14
CA GLY A 40 -19.23 -4.81 -3.50
C GLY A 40 -18.22 -5.95 -3.54
N LEU A 41 -18.26 -6.87 -2.56
CA LEU A 41 -17.32 -7.99 -2.44
C LEU A 41 -17.43 -8.98 -3.63
N TRP A 42 -18.59 -9.09 -4.28
CA TRP A 42 -18.80 -10.04 -5.37
C TRP A 42 -18.67 -9.43 -6.77
N ASP A 43 -18.97 -8.13 -6.94
CA ASP A 43 -18.95 -7.45 -8.24
C ASP A 43 -17.61 -6.79 -8.60
N GLY A 44 -16.54 -7.12 -7.86
CA GLY A 44 -15.19 -6.58 -8.09
C GLY A 44 -15.01 -5.14 -7.61
N GLN A 45 -15.92 -4.64 -6.78
CA GLN A 45 -15.79 -3.37 -6.10
C GLN A 45 -15.05 -3.60 -4.77
N SER A 46 -14.34 -2.59 -4.30
CA SER A 46 -13.56 -2.65 -3.06
C SER A 46 -14.21 -1.80 -1.98
N VAL A 47 -13.72 -1.91 -0.73
CA VAL A 47 -14.08 -0.95 0.34
C VAL A 47 -13.91 0.51 -0.10
N PHE A 48 -13.03 0.79 -1.08
CA PHE A 48 -12.85 2.13 -1.64
C PHE A 48 -14.05 2.61 -2.45
N ASP A 49 -14.77 1.75 -3.15
CA ASP A 49 -15.93 2.14 -3.95
C ASP A 49 -17.17 2.35 -3.07
N VAL A 50 -17.32 1.49 -2.05
CA VAL A 50 -18.41 1.61 -1.07
C VAL A 50 -18.30 2.91 -0.28
N VAL A 51 -17.10 3.33 0.13
CA VAL A 51 -16.94 4.62 0.83
C VAL A 51 -17.32 5.81 -0.06
N GLU A 52 -17.00 5.79 -1.36
CA GLU A 52 -17.45 6.84 -2.29
C GLU A 52 -18.99 6.88 -2.39
N LYS A 53 -19.62 5.70 -2.44
CA LYS A 53 -21.09 5.58 -2.50
C LYS A 53 -21.74 6.15 -1.24
N LEU A 54 -21.19 5.86 -0.05
CA LEU A 54 -21.65 6.45 1.22
C LEU A 54 -21.48 7.97 1.23
N HIS A 55 -20.29 8.46 0.84
CA HIS A 55 -19.98 9.89 0.85
C HIS A 55 -20.86 10.68 -0.13
N ALA A 56 -21.18 10.12 -1.30
CA ALA A 56 -22.07 10.74 -2.29
C ALA A 56 -23.49 10.97 -1.74
N HIS A 57 -23.94 10.14 -0.81
CA HIS A 57 -25.23 10.29 -0.12
C HIS A 57 -25.13 11.10 1.18
N GLY A 58 -23.94 11.61 1.52
CA GLY A 58 -23.71 12.39 2.73
C GLY A 58 -23.60 11.58 4.01
N TRP A 59 -23.37 10.26 3.89
CA TRP A 59 -23.23 9.32 5.00
C TRP A 59 -21.75 9.05 5.32
N SER A 60 -21.48 8.84 6.61
CA SER A 60 -20.14 8.68 7.18
C SER A 60 -20.28 8.02 8.55
N PHE A 61 -19.35 7.15 8.92
CA PHE A 61 -19.23 6.59 10.27
C PHE A 61 -18.62 7.61 11.24
N GLY A 62 -17.78 8.52 10.74
CA GLY A 62 -17.23 9.60 11.54
C GLY A 62 -18.24 10.70 11.87
N GLU A 63 -18.07 11.29 13.06
CA GLU A 63 -18.86 12.44 13.55
C GLU A 63 -17.96 13.66 13.79
N GLY A 64 -18.55 14.87 13.80
CA GLY A 64 -17.82 16.11 14.07
C GLY A 64 -16.67 16.34 13.10
N GLU A 65 -15.46 16.53 13.63
CA GLU A 65 -14.22 16.71 12.84
C GLU A 65 -13.80 15.45 12.07
N LEU A 66 -14.32 14.27 12.44
CA LEU A 66 -14.06 13.00 11.75
C LEU A 66 -15.12 12.68 10.70
N ARG A 67 -16.12 13.54 10.50
CA ARG A 67 -17.14 13.30 9.48
C ARG A 67 -16.52 13.32 8.07
N PHE A 68 -16.85 12.33 7.26
CA PHE A 68 -16.24 12.07 5.95
C PHE A 68 -14.74 11.80 6.00
N ASN A 69 -14.27 11.25 7.13
CA ASN A 69 -12.90 10.77 7.24
C ASN A 69 -12.77 9.43 6.53
N ARG A 70 -12.15 9.46 5.35
CA ARG A 70 -11.98 8.28 4.49
C ARG A 70 -11.31 7.12 5.21
N THR A 71 -10.29 7.38 6.02
CA THR A 71 -9.59 6.32 6.76
C THR A 71 -10.51 5.64 7.76
N LEU A 72 -11.27 6.42 8.53
CA LEU A 72 -12.22 5.90 9.50
C LEU A 72 -13.36 5.13 8.82
N ASP A 73 -13.89 5.65 7.72
CA ASP A 73 -15.00 5.02 7.02
C ASP A 73 -14.57 3.69 6.38
N ILE A 74 -13.41 3.66 5.72
CA ILE A 74 -12.84 2.42 5.17
C ILE A 74 -12.50 1.43 6.28
N PHE A 75 -12.05 1.89 7.45
CA PHE A 75 -11.83 1.01 8.59
C PHE A 75 -13.10 0.24 8.94
N TYR A 76 -14.24 0.91 9.09
CA TYR A 76 -15.51 0.23 9.38
C TYR A 76 -15.95 -0.70 8.26
N LEU A 77 -15.75 -0.32 7.01
CA LEU A 77 -16.02 -1.21 5.87
C LEU A 77 -15.12 -2.46 5.90
N ALA A 78 -13.84 -2.31 6.25
CA ALA A 78 -12.93 -3.44 6.45
C ALA A 78 -13.37 -4.35 7.61
N GLN A 79 -13.95 -3.78 8.68
CA GLN A 79 -14.53 -4.56 9.79
C GLN A 79 -15.76 -5.35 9.37
N ILE A 80 -16.66 -4.75 8.60
CA ILE A 80 -17.84 -5.46 8.07
C ILE A 80 -17.39 -6.62 7.19
N ALA A 81 -16.41 -6.40 6.31
CA ALA A 81 -15.83 -7.48 5.51
C ALA A 81 -15.22 -8.56 6.40
N ALA A 82 -14.44 -8.21 7.43
CA ALA A 82 -13.89 -9.16 8.39
C ALA A 82 -14.98 -10.01 9.08
N ALA A 83 -16.02 -9.35 9.56
CA ALA A 83 -17.17 -10.01 10.18
C ALA A 83 -17.91 -10.93 9.19
N TYR A 84 -18.06 -10.52 7.93
CA TYR A 84 -18.64 -11.35 6.86
C TYR A 84 -17.86 -12.66 6.70
N TYR A 85 -16.53 -12.58 6.57
CA TYR A 85 -15.68 -13.78 6.45
C TYR A 85 -15.75 -14.68 7.68
N ARG A 86 -15.78 -14.11 8.89
CA ARG A 86 -15.96 -14.89 10.13
C ARG A 86 -17.30 -15.61 10.15
N TRP A 87 -18.37 -14.94 9.70
CA TRP A 87 -19.71 -15.53 9.64
C TRP A 87 -19.79 -16.72 8.68
N THR A 88 -19.35 -16.54 7.44
CA THR A 88 -19.44 -17.58 6.40
C THR A 88 -18.45 -18.72 6.62
N SER A 89 -17.22 -18.43 7.04
CA SER A 89 -16.17 -19.45 7.18
C SER A 89 -16.20 -20.20 8.51
N GLN A 90 -16.77 -19.62 9.58
CA GLN A 90 -16.70 -20.23 10.93
C GLN A 90 -18.05 -20.64 11.52
N LEU A 91 -19.18 -20.04 11.11
CA LEU A 91 -20.45 -20.20 11.82
C LEU A 91 -21.53 -20.94 11.02
N ASN A 92 -21.71 -20.66 9.74
CA ASN A 92 -22.90 -21.13 8.98
C ASN A 92 -22.60 -21.88 7.68
N GLY A 93 -21.33 -22.10 7.31
CA GLY A 93 -20.98 -22.67 6.00
C GLY A 93 -21.24 -21.69 4.85
N ASP A 94 -21.28 -22.19 3.61
CA ASP A 94 -21.41 -21.38 2.38
C ASP A 94 -22.81 -20.73 2.17
N ASP A 95 -23.65 -20.65 3.22
CA ASP A 95 -24.97 -20.01 3.12
C ASP A 95 -24.79 -18.48 3.02
N PRO A 96 -25.35 -17.83 1.99
CA PRO A 96 -25.18 -16.40 1.77
C PRO A 96 -25.90 -15.60 2.86
N LEU A 97 -25.27 -14.52 3.32
CA LEU A 97 -25.87 -13.56 4.24
C LEU A 97 -27.06 -12.86 3.58
N THR A 98 -28.19 -12.79 4.30
CA THR A 98 -29.38 -12.05 3.84
C THR A 98 -29.53 -10.73 4.59
N PHE A 99 -30.42 -9.86 4.10
CA PHE A 99 -30.76 -8.62 4.82
C PHE A 99 -31.36 -8.88 6.21
N SER A 100 -32.10 -9.98 6.36
CA SER A 100 -32.74 -10.37 7.62
C SER A 100 -31.73 -10.80 8.70
N ASP A 101 -30.51 -11.17 8.31
CA ASP A 101 -29.46 -11.64 9.23
C ASP A 101 -28.73 -10.49 9.94
N PHE A 102 -28.97 -9.23 9.55
CA PHE A 102 -28.21 -8.07 10.05
C PHE A 102 -28.16 -7.98 11.59
N ASP A 103 -29.28 -8.19 12.28
CA ASP A 103 -29.34 -8.07 13.74
C ASP A 103 -28.50 -9.16 14.43
N ALA A 104 -28.52 -10.38 13.89
CA ALA A 104 -27.72 -11.51 14.38
C ALA A 104 -26.23 -11.29 14.08
N PHE A 105 -25.91 -10.85 12.87
CA PHE A 105 -24.58 -10.47 12.43
C PHE A 105 -23.97 -9.37 13.32
N TYR A 106 -24.72 -8.29 13.55
CA TYR A 106 -24.29 -7.18 14.40
C TYR A 106 -24.06 -7.64 15.84
N THR A 107 -24.96 -8.45 16.39
CA THR A 107 -24.81 -8.99 17.74
C THR A 107 -23.57 -9.87 17.88
N ALA A 108 -23.33 -10.77 16.91
CA ALA A 108 -22.20 -11.69 16.93
C ALA A 108 -20.85 -10.96 16.80
N HIS A 109 -20.81 -9.85 16.05
CA HIS A 109 -19.58 -9.12 15.72
C HIS A 109 -19.51 -7.71 16.32
N HIS A 110 -20.31 -7.43 17.36
CA HIS A 110 -20.43 -6.10 17.97
C HIS A 110 -19.07 -5.49 18.38
N ALA A 111 -18.12 -6.30 18.84
CA ALA A 111 -16.79 -5.82 19.21
C ALA A 111 -16.04 -5.15 18.04
N LEU A 112 -16.23 -5.63 16.80
CA LEU A 112 -15.65 -5.04 15.60
C LEU A 112 -16.46 -3.84 15.10
N LEU A 113 -17.78 -3.88 15.27
CA LEU A 113 -18.70 -2.99 14.57
C LEU A 113 -19.21 -1.82 15.40
N HIS A 114 -19.05 -1.83 16.73
CA HIS A 114 -19.56 -0.75 17.57
C HIS A 114 -18.90 0.63 17.26
N PRO A 115 -19.59 1.76 17.54
CA PRO A 115 -19.16 3.12 17.15
C PRO A 115 -17.79 3.57 17.71
N THR A 116 -17.27 2.85 18.69
CA THR A 116 -16.00 3.19 19.36
C THR A 116 -14.86 2.20 19.06
N ALA A 117 -15.09 1.20 18.19
CA ALA A 117 -14.09 0.18 17.82
C ALA A 117 -12.78 0.78 17.36
N TRP A 118 -12.85 1.84 16.54
CA TRP A 118 -11.68 2.46 15.94
C TRP A 118 -10.66 2.95 16.96
N ARG A 119 -11.06 3.27 18.20
CA ARG A 119 -10.17 3.83 19.24
C ARG A 119 -9.08 2.88 19.71
N SER A 120 -9.25 1.58 19.48
CA SER A 120 -8.20 0.59 19.74
C SER A 120 -7.16 0.52 18.63
N TYR A 121 -7.48 1.01 17.43
CA TYR A 121 -6.66 0.87 16.23
C TYR A 121 -6.02 2.19 15.81
N TYR A 122 -6.72 3.30 16.01
CA TYR A 122 -6.27 4.62 15.60
C TYR A 122 -6.16 5.59 16.76
N SER A 123 -5.11 6.42 16.73
CA SER A 123 -5.06 7.63 17.52
C SER A 123 -5.92 8.73 16.90
N THR A 124 -6.57 9.55 17.74
CA THR A 124 -7.34 10.71 17.26
C THR A 124 -6.46 11.68 16.49
N THR A 125 -5.24 11.93 16.98
CA THR A 125 -4.27 12.82 16.33
C THR A 125 -3.92 12.34 14.92
N PHE A 126 -3.78 11.03 14.71
CA PHE A 126 -3.50 10.48 13.39
C PHE A 126 -4.70 10.62 12.44
N LEU A 127 -5.92 10.36 12.91
CA LEU A 127 -7.13 10.49 12.08
C LEU A 127 -7.44 11.93 11.69
N THR A 128 -7.14 12.91 12.55
CA THR A 128 -7.40 14.33 12.25
C THR A 128 -6.36 14.97 11.33
N GLN A 129 -5.28 14.24 10.98
CA GLN A 129 -4.35 14.71 9.95
C GLN A 129 -5.09 14.89 8.62
N PRO A 130 -4.95 16.04 7.92
CA PRO A 130 -5.64 16.28 6.65
C PRO A 130 -5.43 15.19 5.60
N THR A 131 -4.24 14.60 5.57
CA THR A 131 -3.88 13.52 4.66
C THR A 131 -4.60 12.22 5.02
N THR A 132 -4.60 11.81 6.28
CA THR A 132 -5.31 10.61 6.75
C THR A 132 -6.83 10.74 6.59
N ALA A 133 -7.37 11.94 6.75
CA ALA A 133 -8.80 12.19 6.53
C ALA A 133 -9.21 12.03 5.05
N ARG A 134 -8.31 12.34 4.10
CA ARG A 134 -8.58 12.24 2.65
C ARG A 134 -8.17 10.92 2.01
N PHE A 135 -7.19 10.21 2.57
CA PHE A 135 -6.60 9.01 1.98
C PHE A 135 -6.51 7.91 3.02
N TYR A 136 -6.82 6.69 2.60
CA TYR A 136 -6.78 5.52 3.46
C TYR A 136 -5.36 5.18 3.92
N ARG A 137 -5.18 5.05 5.23
CA ARG A 137 -3.95 4.60 5.88
C ARG A 137 -4.25 3.48 6.85
N MET A 138 -3.30 2.55 7.02
CA MET A 138 -3.39 1.51 8.04
C MET A 138 -3.40 2.12 9.45
N PRO A 139 -3.92 1.40 10.47
CA PRO A 139 -3.96 1.93 11.82
C PRO A 139 -2.59 2.06 12.50
N ASP A 140 -2.43 3.10 13.30
CA ASP A 140 -1.18 3.46 13.96
C ASP A 140 -0.98 2.78 15.32
N LEU A 141 -2.05 2.28 15.96
CA LEU A 141 -2.05 1.66 17.30
C LEU A 141 -2.26 0.13 17.33
N GLN A 142 -2.92 -0.46 16.33
CA GLN A 142 -3.02 -1.92 16.16
C GLN A 142 -3.14 -2.29 14.68
N ASP A 143 -2.82 -3.54 14.31
CA ASP A 143 -3.08 -4.03 12.96
C ASP A 143 -4.60 -4.15 12.71
N LEU A 144 -5.02 -4.09 11.43
CA LEU A 144 -6.43 -4.34 11.10
C LEU A 144 -6.85 -5.73 11.58
N PRO A 145 -8.11 -5.92 11.99
CA PRO A 145 -8.61 -7.24 12.34
C PRO A 145 -8.40 -8.26 11.24
N ASP A 146 -8.00 -9.44 11.68
CA ASP A 146 -7.58 -10.58 10.87
C ASP A 146 -6.34 -10.36 10.02
N SER A 147 -5.82 -9.14 9.83
CA SER A 147 -4.61 -8.94 9.01
C SER A 147 -3.36 -9.56 9.62
N SER A 148 -3.35 -9.71 10.95
CA SER A 148 -2.23 -10.23 11.74
C SER A 148 -2.47 -11.62 12.34
N SER A 149 -3.39 -12.42 11.79
CA SER A 149 -3.52 -13.82 12.23
C SER A 149 -2.64 -14.75 11.38
N PRO A 150 -2.12 -15.84 11.97
CA PRO A 150 -1.36 -16.82 11.24
C PRO A 150 -2.14 -17.40 10.06
N LEU A 151 -1.42 -17.70 8.99
CA LEU A 151 -1.98 -18.37 7.83
C LEU A 151 -2.52 -19.75 8.25
N CYS A 152 -3.65 -20.16 7.65
CA CYS A 152 -4.26 -21.46 7.87
C CYS A 152 -4.75 -21.73 9.31
N LEU A 153 -4.82 -20.71 10.17
CA LEU A 153 -5.40 -20.81 11.50
C LEU A 153 -6.67 -19.93 11.61
N PRO A 154 -7.66 -20.33 12.44
CA PRO A 154 -8.83 -19.50 12.71
C PRO A 154 -8.43 -18.08 13.18
N ARG A 155 -9.14 -17.06 12.67
CA ARG A 155 -8.91 -15.63 12.97
C ARG A 155 -9.42 -15.20 14.36
N ASP A 156 -9.26 -16.09 15.35
CA ASP A 156 -9.77 -15.93 16.72
C ASP A 156 -8.64 -15.57 17.71
N ASN A 157 -7.41 -15.44 17.22
CA ASN A 157 -6.26 -15.16 18.08
C ASN A 157 -6.39 -13.77 18.72
N PRO A 158 -6.19 -13.66 20.05
CA PRO A 158 -6.11 -12.37 20.70
C PRO A 158 -4.91 -11.61 20.13
N VAL A 159 -5.23 -10.47 19.52
CA VAL A 159 -4.37 -9.34 19.13
C VAL A 159 -2.89 -9.59 19.43
N SER A 160 -2.11 -9.89 18.40
CA SER A 160 -0.68 -9.64 18.45
C SER A 160 -0.46 -8.15 18.18
N GLU A 161 0.19 -7.46 19.11
CA GLU A 161 0.52 -6.04 18.99
C GLU A 161 1.41 -5.84 17.74
N HIS A 162 0.86 -5.23 16.68
CA HIS A 162 1.60 -4.70 15.53
C HIS A 162 2.56 -5.65 14.79
N VAL A 163 2.17 -6.91 14.62
CA VAL A 163 2.95 -7.92 13.87
C VAL A 163 3.30 -7.47 12.46
N LEU A 164 2.45 -6.68 11.79
CA LEU A 164 2.69 -6.26 10.41
C LEU A 164 3.52 -4.98 10.28
N LYS A 165 3.63 -4.19 11.35
CA LYS A 165 4.19 -2.83 11.28
C LYS A 165 5.67 -2.82 10.93
N LEU A 166 6.47 -3.57 11.68
CA LEU A 166 7.91 -3.64 11.49
C LEU A 166 8.31 -4.35 10.18
N PRO A 167 7.71 -5.49 9.79
CA PRO A 167 7.98 -6.09 8.49
C PRO A 167 7.58 -5.22 7.31
N ARG A 168 6.45 -4.49 7.39
CA ARG A 168 6.01 -3.56 6.33
C ARG A 168 7.03 -2.42 6.14
N TRP A 169 7.47 -1.83 7.24
CA TRP A 169 8.53 -0.82 7.21
C TRP A 169 9.81 -1.39 6.59
N ALA A 170 10.26 -2.57 7.02
CA ALA A 170 11.47 -3.21 6.50
C ALA A 170 11.36 -3.55 5.01
N TYR A 171 10.19 -4.00 4.57
CA TYR A 171 9.87 -4.20 3.15
C TYR A 171 10.05 -2.90 2.36
N THR A 172 9.55 -1.76 2.87
CA THR A 172 9.74 -0.45 2.23
C THR A 172 11.22 -0.05 2.16
N VAL A 173 12.00 -0.31 3.20
CA VAL A 173 13.45 -0.05 3.22
C VAL A 173 14.18 -0.91 2.19
N GLY A 174 13.93 -2.23 2.19
CA GLY A 174 14.51 -3.18 1.22
C GLY A 174 14.15 -2.83 -0.22
N ARG A 175 12.88 -2.52 -0.50
CA ARG A 175 12.44 -2.04 -1.82
C ARG A 175 13.15 -0.75 -2.22
N THR A 176 13.32 0.20 -1.31
CA THR A 176 13.98 1.48 -1.59
C THR A 176 15.45 1.25 -1.96
N ARG A 177 16.16 0.41 -1.21
CA ARG A 177 17.54 -0.01 -1.53
C ARG A 177 17.64 -0.71 -2.89
N HIS A 178 16.71 -1.58 -3.25
CA HIS A 178 16.77 -2.29 -4.53
C HIS A 178 16.47 -1.39 -5.72
N ARG A 179 15.62 -0.38 -5.52
CA ARG A 179 15.13 0.50 -6.57
C ARG A 179 16.13 1.59 -6.94
N GLN A 180 16.85 2.13 -5.96
CA GLN A 180 17.88 3.13 -6.20
C GLN A 180 19.18 2.73 -5.49
N THR A 181 20.30 2.97 -6.17
CA THR A 181 21.64 2.67 -5.65
C THR A 181 22.46 3.95 -5.43
N LEU A 182 21.79 5.11 -5.30
CA LEU A 182 22.47 6.40 -5.14
C LEU A 182 23.11 6.50 -3.76
N LEU A 183 22.39 6.04 -2.73
CA LEU A 183 22.88 6.08 -1.36
C LEU A 183 23.59 4.77 -0.98
N PRO A 184 24.71 4.85 -0.22
CA PRO A 184 25.34 3.67 0.35
C PRO A 184 24.40 2.88 1.26
N PHE A 185 24.63 1.57 1.34
CA PHE A 185 23.85 0.66 2.19
C PHE A 185 23.79 1.10 3.66
N ASP A 186 24.93 1.47 4.22
CA ASP A 186 25.04 1.91 5.61
C ASP A 186 24.26 3.20 5.84
N THR A 187 24.25 4.11 4.87
CA THR A 187 23.48 5.36 4.93
C THR A 187 21.98 5.09 4.97
N ILE A 188 21.47 4.26 4.06
CA ILE A 188 20.04 3.89 4.04
C ILE A 188 19.64 3.21 5.35
N THR A 189 20.46 2.27 5.83
CA THR A 189 20.21 1.54 7.08
C THR A 189 20.20 2.47 8.28
N ASN A 190 21.14 3.42 8.36
CA ASN A 190 21.18 4.41 9.43
C ASN A 190 19.95 5.32 9.40
N ILE A 191 19.58 5.85 8.23
CA ILE A 191 18.36 6.67 8.06
C ILE A 191 17.12 5.87 8.51
N ALA A 192 17.02 4.60 8.08
CA ALA A 192 15.91 3.72 8.44
C ALA A 192 15.80 3.56 9.96
N LEU A 193 16.88 3.18 10.64
CA LEU A 193 16.87 2.95 12.09
C LEU A 193 16.59 4.24 12.87
N CYS A 194 17.22 5.37 12.50
CA CYS A 194 17.00 6.65 13.18
C CYS A 194 15.56 7.15 13.03
N THR A 195 14.97 7.03 11.83
CA THR A 195 13.58 7.47 11.60
C THR A 195 12.58 6.55 12.31
N LEU A 196 12.81 5.24 12.30
CA LEU A 196 11.97 4.29 13.03
C LEU A 196 11.99 4.54 14.54
N ASP A 197 13.18 4.73 15.14
CA ASP A 197 13.32 5.05 16.57
C ASP A 197 12.56 6.33 16.92
N ALA A 198 12.77 7.41 16.16
CA ALA A 198 12.10 8.69 16.41
C ALA A 198 10.56 8.57 16.37
N VAL A 199 10.01 7.84 15.39
CA VAL A 199 8.56 7.64 15.26
C VAL A 199 8.01 6.79 16.40
N LEU A 200 8.62 5.63 16.67
CA LEU A 200 8.15 4.72 17.72
C LEU A 200 8.31 5.33 19.12
N THR A 201 9.38 6.08 19.36
CA THR A 201 9.58 6.81 20.63
C THR A 201 8.48 7.86 20.83
N ARG A 202 8.15 8.64 19.80
CA ARG A 202 7.05 9.63 19.86
C ARG A 202 5.70 8.94 20.09
N LEU A 203 5.45 7.84 19.39
CA LEU A 203 4.19 7.09 19.50
C LEU A 203 4.04 6.45 20.90
N HIS A 204 5.08 5.79 21.40
CA HIS A 204 5.09 5.18 22.73
C HIS A 204 4.94 6.21 23.86
N ALA A 205 5.52 7.40 23.70
CA ALA A 205 5.35 8.49 24.65
C ALA A 205 3.89 8.98 24.74
N ALA A 206 3.14 8.95 23.63
CA ALA A 206 1.73 9.31 23.58
C ALA A 206 0.81 8.14 23.98
N TYR A 207 1.19 6.92 23.63
CA TYR A 207 0.42 5.69 23.82
C TYR A 207 1.33 4.58 24.37
N PRO A 208 1.48 4.47 25.70
CA PRO A 208 2.39 3.49 26.32
C PRO A 208 2.06 2.01 26.01
N SER A 209 0.88 1.73 25.46
CA SER A 209 0.49 0.41 24.97
C SER A 209 1.15 0.02 23.65
N THR A 210 1.76 0.95 22.90
CA THR A 210 2.48 0.60 21.67
C THR A 210 3.88 0.10 22.01
N PRO A 211 4.45 -0.88 21.27
CA PRO A 211 5.80 -1.36 21.53
C PRO A 211 6.87 -0.25 21.44
N SER A 212 7.87 -0.31 22.31
CA SER A 212 9.06 0.56 22.24
C SER A 212 10.00 0.11 21.13
N PHE A 213 10.81 1.03 20.61
CA PHE A 213 11.84 0.70 19.62
C PHE A 213 12.84 -0.34 20.15
N SER A 214 13.18 -1.32 19.30
CA SER A 214 14.25 -2.30 19.51
C SER A 214 15.09 -2.37 18.25
N GLU A 215 16.34 -1.90 18.31
CA GLU A 215 17.25 -1.94 17.17
C GLU A 215 17.52 -3.38 16.71
N LEU A 216 17.64 -4.33 17.64
CA LEU A 216 17.86 -5.74 17.33
C LEU A 216 16.70 -6.31 16.50
N HIS A 217 15.46 -6.00 16.87
CA HIS A 217 14.26 -6.45 16.16
C HIS A 217 14.16 -5.80 14.79
N ALA A 218 14.44 -4.50 14.70
CA ALA A 218 14.44 -3.77 13.44
C ALA A 218 15.49 -4.33 12.47
N ARG A 219 16.71 -4.61 12.95
CA ARG A 219 17.78 -5.20 12.15
C ARG A 219 17.44 -6.60 11.65
N PHE A 220 16.84 -7.45 12.49
CA PHE A 220 16.35 -8.76 12.06
C PHE A 220 15.47 -8.64 10.81
N TRP A 221 14.44 -7.77 10.85
CA TRP A 221 13.56 -7.58 9.71
C TRP A 221 14.24 -6.93 8.51
N LEU A 222 15.19 -6.01 8.71
CA LEU A 222 15.97 -5.44 7.61
C LEU A 222 16.78 -6.51 6.87
N ASP A 223 17.45 -7.39 7.60
CA ASP A 223 18.27 -8.45 7.02
C ASP A 223 17.41 -9.41 6.16
N GLU A 224 16.22 -9.79 6.64
CA GLU A 224 15.25 -10.61 5.89
C GLU A 224 14.81 -9.99 4.55
N TYR A 225 14.66 -8.66 4.48
CA TYR A 225 14.22 -7.98 3.26
C TYR A 225 15.36 -7.43 2.39
N TYR A 226 16.59 -7.40 2.90
CA TYR A 226 17.78 -6.99 2.15
C TYR A 226 18.37 -8.10 1.29
N GLU A 227 18.16 -9.36 1.66
CA GLU A 227 18.52 -10.53 0.89
C GLU A 227 17.26 -11.14 0.27
N PRO A 228 16.74 -10.62 -0.87
CA PRO A 228 15.60 -11.24 -1.50
C PRO A 228 15.96 -12.70 -1.83
N PRO A 229 15.03 -13.65 -1.64
CA PRO A 229 15.30 -15.03 -1.98
C PRO A 229 15.76 -15.10 -3.44
N ILE A 230 16.92 -15.72 -3.66
CA ILE A 230 17.41 -16.02 -5.01
C ILE A 230 16.28 -16.78 -5.70
N ALA A 231 15.65 -16.16 -6.71
CA ALA A 231 14.79 -16.88 -7.62
C ALA A 231 15.68 -17.93 -8.30
N GLU A 232 15.65 -19.17 -7.80
CA GLU A 232 16.27 -20.27 -8.51
C GLU A 232 15.69 -20.28 -9.93
N SER A 233 16.63 -20.30 -10.87
CA SER A 233 16.42 -20.45 -12.30
C SER A 233 15.20 -21.31 -12.60
N LYS A 234 14.32 -20.79 -13.47
CA LYS A 234 13.27 -21.50 -14.22
C LYS A 234 13.35 -23.01 -13.98
N GLN A 235 12.38 -23.55 -13.23
CA GLN A 235 12.15 -24.98 -13.13
C GLN A 235 12.42 -25.64 -14.48
N GLU A 236 13.50 -26.42 -14.55
CA GLU A 236 13.62 -27.44 -15.59
C GLU A 236 12.33 -28.25 -15.50
N ALA A 237 11.58 -28.24 -16.60
CA ALA A 237 10.37 -29.01 -16.72
C ALA A 237 10.68 -30.46 -16.33
N LEU A 238 10.03 -30.96 -15.28
CA LEU A 238 10.04 -32.38 -14.97
C LEU A 238 9.56 -33.14 -16.23
N PRO A 239 10.31 -34.14 -16.72
CA PRO A 239 9.90 -34.90 -17.88
C PRO A 239 8.64 -35.69 -17.51
N THR A 240 7.52 -35.36 -18.15
CA THR A 240 6.29 -36.12 -18.04
C THR A 240 6.50 -37.46 -18.75
N ASN A 241 6.89 -38.48 -17.99
CA ASN A 241 6.83 -39.86 -18.43
C ASN A 241 5.37 -40.25 -18.66
N THR A 242 4.90 -40.09 -19.89
CA THR A 242 3.75 -40.84 -20.40
C THR A 242 4.20 -41.60 -21.64
N ASN A 243 4.62 -42.84 -21.39
CA ASN A 243 4.64 -43.86 -22.42
C ASN A 243 3.19 -44.12 -22.84
N THR A 244 2.78 -43.61 -23.99
CA THR A 244 1.80 -44.29 -24.83
C THR A 244 2.19 -44.04 -26.29
N GLN A 245 2.67 -45.10 -26.92
CA GLN A 245 2.91 -45.19 -28.36
C GLN A 245 1.66 -44.76 -29.13
N LEU A 246 1.82 -43.93 -30.17
CA LEU A 246 1.14 -44.06 -31.45
C LEU A 246 1.98 -43.32 -32.50
N GLU A 247 2.32 -44.05 -33.55
CA GLU A 247 3.14 -43.67 -34.71
C GLU A 247 2.45 -42.60 -35.58
N GLY A 248 3.23 -41.78 -36.29
CA GLY A 248 2.71 -41.07 -37.46
C GLY A 248 3.38 -39.73 -37.81
N GLU A 249 4.34 -39.81 -38.73
CA GLU A 249 4.66 -38.83 -39.78
C GLU A 249 5.34 -37.49 -39.42
N GLU A 250 6.62 -37.44 -39.80
CA GLU A 250 7.46 -36.27 -40.01
C GLU A 250 6.90 -35.41 -41.16
N GLU A 251 6.77 -34.10 -40.96
CA GLU A 251 6.73 -33.13 -42.06
C GLU A 251 7.71 -31.97 -41.77
N GLU A 252 8.78 -31.93 -42.56
CA GLU A 252 9.81 -30.88 -42.61
C GLU A 252 9.27 -29.57 -43.19
N ILE A 253 9.48 -28.42 -42.54
CA ILE A 253 9.63 -27.10 -43.22
C ILE A 253 10.55 -26.19 -42.34
N PRO A 254 11.37 -25.25 -42.87
CA PRO A 254 12.83 -25.38 -42.91
C PRO A 254 13.56 -24.31 -42.07
N SER A 255 14.79 -24.61 -41.71
CA SER A 255 15.73 -23.70 -41.06
C SER A 255 16.35 -22.71 -42.06
N PHE A 256 16.24 -21.41 -41.76
CA PHE A 256 17.07 -20.33 -42.34
C PHE A 256 17.24 -19.17 -41.34
N PRO A 257 18.29 -18.34 -41.49
CA PRO A 257 19.28 -18.11 -40.44
C PRO A 257 19.08 -16.79 -39.69
N SER A 258 19.61 -16.74 -38.47
CA SER A 258 19.73 -15.54 -37.65
C SER A 258 20.47 -14.41 -38.38
N PRO A 259 19.96 -13.17 -38.37
CA PRO A 259 20.79 -12.00 -38.46
C PRO A 259 21.18 -11.56 -37.06
N THR A 260 22.48 -11.63 -36.79
CA THR A 260 23.16 -10.85 -35.76
C THR A 260 22.72 -9.39 -35.80
N SER A 261 22.06 -8.92 -34.75
CA SER A 261 22.05 -7.51 -34.38
C SER A 261 22.24 -7.41 -32.87
N ASP A 262 23.39 -6.86 -32.48
CA ASP A 262 23.66 -6.35 -31.14
C ASP A 262 22.54 -5.38 -30.72
N LEU A 263 21.58 -5.90 -29.98
CA LEU A 263 20.70 -5.14 -29.11
C LEU A 263 20.65 -5.91 -27.80
N SER A 264 21.49 -5.51 -26.86
CA SER A 264 21.27 -5.84 -25.45
C SER A 264 19.81 -5.50 -25.14
N PRO A 265 18.99 -6.42 -24.59
CA PRO A 265 17.66 -6.04 -24.15
C PRO A 265 17.85 -4.95 -23.10
N LEU A 266 17.23 -3.79 -23.33
CA LEU A 266 17.04 -2.79 -22.29
C LEU A 266 16.37 -3.55 -21.15
N LYS A 267 17.10 -3.80 -20.06
CA LYS A 267 16.54 -4.46 -18.87
C LYS A 267 15.33 -3.63 -18.47
N ASP A 268 14.14 -4.22 -18.56
CA ASP A 268 12.90 -3.49 -18.29
C ASP A 268 12.86 -3.18 -16.79
N ASN A 269 13.40 -2.01 -16.42
CA ASN A 269 13.49 -1.57 -15.02
C ASN A 269 12.10 -1.37 -14.39
N ARG A 270 11.02 -1.52 -15.15
CA ARG A 270 9.62 -1.45 -14.67
C ARG A 270 9.33 -2.43 -13.53
N GLU A 271 9.96 -3.61 -13.49
CA GLU A 271 9.73 -4.59 -12.42
C GLU A 271 10.25 -4.11 -11.05
N ALA A 272 11.40 -3.44 -10.99
CA ALA A 272 11.96 -2.93 -9.73
C ALA A 272 11.02 -1.91 -9.06
N TRP A 273 10.40 -1.07 -9.89
CA TRP A 273 9.45 -0.03 -9.52
C TRP A 273 8.00 -0.50 -9.46
N GLY A 274 7.79 -1.79 -9.76
CA GLY A 274 6.51 -2.46 -9.70
C GLY A 274 5.84 -2.34 -8.34
N PRO A 275 4.61 -2.80 -8.21
CA PRO A 275 3.72 -2.12 -7.33
C PRO A 275 4.09 -2.50 -5.81
N HIS A 276 3.87 -1.65 -4.77
CA HIS A 276 4.09 -1.96 -3.33
C HIS A 276 2.97 -2.86 -2.75
N HIS A 277 3.17 -4.18 -2.82
CA HIS A 277 2.14 -5.18 -2.50
C HIS A 277 2.31 -5.85 -1.12
N PHE A 278 2.88 -5.19 -0.12
CA PHE A 278 3.16 -5.86 1.16
C PHE A 278 1.92 -6.56 1.74
N GLY A 279 0.79 -5.86 1.84
CA GLY A 279 -0.45 -6.43 2.39
C GLY A 279 -0.97 -7.62 1.58
N LEU A 280 -0.89 -7.54 0.25
CA LEU A 280 -1.33 -8.62 -0.64
C LEU A 280 -0.42 -9.84 -0.55
N ASN A 281 0.89 -9.61 -0.44
CA ASN A 281 1.90 -10.64 -0.32
C ASN A 281 1.76 -11.41 1.00
N VAL A 282 1.52 -10.70 2.11
CA VAL A 282 1.22 -11.33 3.40
C VAL A 282 -0.04 -12.18 3.28
N ALA A 283 -1.12 -11.64 2.72
CA ALA A 283 -2.38 -12.37 2.59
C ALA A 283 -2.27 -13.61 1.71
N SER A 284 -1.53 -13.53 0.60
CA SER A 284 -1.32 -14.66 -0.31
C SER A 284 -0.36 -15.73 0.22
N GLY A 285 0.17 -15.56 1.44
CA GLY A 285 1.17 -16.46 2.02
C GLY A 285 2.57 -16.33 1.44
N LEU A 286 2.85 -15.24 0.71
CA LEU A 286 4.19 -14.95 0.22
C LEU A 286 5.15 -14.54 1.34
N TYR A 287 4.63 -14.02 2.45
CA TYR A 287 5.41 -13.73 3.64
C TYR A 287 4.73 -14.33 4.87
N ASP A 288 5.33 -15.38 5.44
CA ASP A 288 4.91 -15.92 6.73
C ASP A 288 5.55 -15.12 7.87
N ILE A 289 4.95 -13.95 8.13
CA ILE A 289 5.42 -13.01 9.16
C ILE A 289 5.45 -13.66 10.54
N HIS A 290 4.51 -14.56 10.84
CA HIS A 290 4.42 -15.22 12.15
C HIS A 290 5.56 -16.21 12.37
N SER A 291 5.88 -17.02 11.36
CA SER A 291 7.02 -17.94 11.46
C SER A 291 8.34 -17.19 11.58
N LEU A 292 8.50 -16.05 10.91
CA LEU A 292 9.70 -15.20 11.04
C LEU A 292 9.79 -14.52 12.41
N GLU A 293 8.69 -13.97 12.92
CA GLU A 293 8.64 -13.38 14.26
C GLU A 293 8.92 -14.43 15.35
N ALA A 294 8.39 -15.65 15.22
CA ALA A 294 8.69 -16.75 16.14
C ALA A 294 10.17 -17.15 16.11
N GLN A 295 10.82 -17.12 14.95
CA GLN A 295 12.26 -17.37 14.82
C GLN A 295 13.07 -16.29 15.55
N TYR A 296 12.74 -15.01 15.35
CA TYR A 296 13.38 -13.92 16.09
C TYR A 296 13.24 -14.10 17.61
N LEU A 297 12.04 -14.35 18.11
CA LEU A 297 11.79 -14.56 19.54
C LEU A 297 12.59 -15.76 20.10
N ALA A 298 12.75 -16.83 19.33
CA ALA A 298 13.57 -17.98 19.70
C ALA A 298 15.08 -17.65 19.74
N GLN A 299 15.58 -16.85 18.79
CA GLN A 299 16.98 -16.38 18.77
C GLN A 299 17.27 -15.51 20.00
N VAL A 300 16.41 -14.54 20.31
CA VAL A 300 16.53 -13.68 21.49
C VAL A 300 16.50 -14.50 22.78
N SER A 301 15.58 -15.47 22.88
CA SER A 301 15.42 -16.30 24.09
C SER A 301 16.59 -17.27 24.31
N SER A 302 17.22 -17.76 23.25
CA SER A 302 18.31 -18.73 23.33
C SER A 302 19.70 -18.09 23.48
N GLY A 303 19.82 -16.77 23.27
CA GLY A 303 21.10 -16.06 23.29
C GLY A 303 22.08 -16.51 22.21
N LYS A 304 21.61 -17.24 21.19
CA LYS A 304 22.37 -17.71 20.05
C LYS A 304 21.68 -17.25 18.78
N VAL A 305 22.47 -16.79 17.80
CA VAL A 305 22.02 -16.69 16.41
C VAL A 305 21.77 -18.12 15.96
N VAL A 306 20.51 -18.54 15.94
CA VAL A 306 20.10 -19.75 15.24
C VAL A 306 20.26 -19.39 13.77
N GLU A 307 21.24 -19.98 13.08
CA GLU A 307 21.34 -19.78 11.64
C GLU A 307 20.00 -20.17 11.00
N PRO A 308 19.45 -19.34 10.12
CA PRO A 308 18.22 -19.67 9.41
C PRO A 308 18.46 -21.01 8.72
N GLU A 309 17.62 -22.01 8.99
CA GLU A 309 17.72 -23.27 8.26
C GLU A 309 17.61 -22.95 6.76
N PRO A 310 18.60 -23.34 5.94
CA PRO A 310 18.54 -23.07 4.53
C PRO A 310 17.41 -23.91 3.93
N SER A 311 16.57 -23.25 3.13
CA SER A 311 15.52 -23.82 2.29
C SER A 311 14.30 -24.43 3.00
N LYS A 312 13.40 -23.56 3.46
CA LYS A 312 11.99 -23.76 3.11
C LYS A 312 11.54 -22.54 2.34
N PRO A 313 10.86 -22.70 1.19
CA PRO A 313 10.51 -21.57 0.36
C PRO A 313 9.67 -20.60 1.18
N VAL A 314 10.11 -19.34 1.23
CA VAL A 314 9.33 -18.18 1.69
C VAL A 314 8.00 -18.08 0.89
N PHE A 315 7.91 -18.79 -0.23
CA PHE A 315 6.72 -18.96 -1.06
C PHE A 315 5.94 -20.21 -0.68
N PHE A 316 5.03 -20.11 0.28
CA PHE A 316 3.92 -21.05 0.39
C PHE A 316 2.70 -20.38 -0.26
N TRP A 317 2.48 -20.65 -1.56
CA TRP A 317 1.18 -20.35 -2.14
C TRP A 317 0.18 -21.34 -1.52
N CYS A 318 -0.45 -20.94 -0.42
CA CYS A 318 -1.37 -21.82 0.31
C CYS A 318 -2.72 -22.01 -0.40
N GLY A 319 -2.95 -21.38 -1.55
CA GLY A 319 -4.29 -21.30 -2.13
C GLY A 319 -5.26 -20.64 -1.14
N ILE A 320 -6.52 -21.08 -1.12
CA ILE A 320 -7.50 -20.68 -0.09
C ILE A 320 -7.52 -21.75 1.00
N PRO A 321 -7.00 -21.44 2.21
CA PRO A 321 -7.49 -22.09 3.42
C PRO A 321 -7.51 -21.08 4.59
N ASP A 322 -8.35 -20.04 4.51
CA ASP A 322 -8.70 -19.15 5.64
C ASP A 322 -7.79 -17.91 5.86
N GLY A 323 -7.29 -17.32 4.76
CA GLY A 323 -6.57 -16.04 4.76
C GLY A 323 -6.67 -15.18 3.50
N GLY A 324 -7.60 -15.54 2.61
CA GLY A 324 -7.94 -14.88 1.38
C GLY A 324 -6.88 -14.80 0.30
N THR A 325 -7.33 -14.71 -0.95
CA THR A 325 -6.42 -14.44 -2.07
C THR A 325 -5.96 -12.97 -2.02
N ALA A 326 -4.90 -12.61 -2.76
CA ALA A 326 -4.50 -11.21 -2.94
C ALA A 326 -5.69 -10.31 -3.34
N PHE A 327 -6.68 -10.85 -4.05
CA PHE A 327 -7.91 -10.17 -4.39
C PHE A 327 -8.77 -9.82 -3.17
N GLN A 328 -9.00 -10.78 -2.28
CA GLN A 328 -9.80 -10.56 -1.06
C GLN A 328 -9.09 -9.61 -0.10
N ALA A 329 -7.76 -9.66 -0.01
CA ALA A 329 -6.98 -8.71 0.78
C ALA A 329 -7.11 -7.27 0.24
N LEU A 330 -7.09 -7.11 -1.08
CA LEU A 330 -7.34 -5.82 -1.73
C LEU A 330 -8.76 -5.33 -1.43
N GLN A 331 -9.77 -6.19 -1.59
CA GLN A 331 -11.15 -5.85 -1.31
C GLN A 331 -11.37 -5.44 0.14
N ARG A 332 -10.68 -6.08 1.09
CA ARG A 332 -10.74 -5.79 2.54
C ARG A 332 -9.94 -4.57 2.98
N GLY A 333 -9.19 -3.93 2.08
CA GLY A 333 -8.36 -2.78 2.41
C GLY A 333 -7.08 -3.14 3.17
N TRP A 334 -6.49 -4.33 2.98
CA TRP A 334 -5.18 -4.65 3.58
C TRP A 334 -4.01 -3.89 2.95
N GLN A 335 -4.31 -3.15 1.89
CA GLN A 335 -3.38 -2.34 1.14
C GLN A 335 -3.80 -0.88 1.20
N GLU A 336 -3.01 -0.08 1.90
CA GLU A 336 -3.18 1.34 2.10
C GLU A 336 -2.92 2.16 0.83
N GLU A 337 -3.57 3.32 0.75
CA GLU A 337 -3.30 4.32 -0.29
C GLU A 337 -1.97 5.03 -0.03
N ILE A 338 -1.65 5.23 1.25
CA ILE A 338 -0.43 5.90 1.72
C ILE A 338 0.15 5.10 2.88
N GLY A 339 1.46 4.82 2.83
CA GLY A 339 2.19 4.07 3.85
C GLY A 339 2.09 4.65 5.27
N SER A 340 2.57 3.90 6.25
CA SER A 340 2.58 4.27 7.67
C SER A 340 3.45 5.50 7.97
N GLU A 341 3.40 6.03 9.19
CA GLU A 341 4.26 7.17 9.58
C GLU A 341 5.75 6.81 9.47
N GLU A 342 6.11 5.58 9.84
CA GLU A 342 7.49 5.07 9.77
C GLU A 342 7.99 5.02 8.32
N GLU A 343 7.14 4.57 7.39
CA GLU A 343 7.47 4.50 5.97
C GLU A 343 7.62 5.90 5.36
N VAL A 344 6.73 6.83 5.72
CA VAL A 344 6.74 8.21 5.22
C VAL A 344 7.97 8.97 5.73
N GLU A 345 8.26 8.89 7.01
CA GLU A 345 9.43 9.55 7.62
C GLU A 345 10.74 9.03 7.04
N PHE A 346 10.83 7.71 6.85
CA PHE A 346 11.96 7.08 6.17
C PHE A 346 12.12 7.59 4.73
N LEU A 347 11.08 7.53 3.91
CA LEU A 347 11.14 7.96 2.51
C LEU A 347 11.44 9.45 2.37
N ALA A 348 10.93 10.30 3.27
CA ALA A 348 11.22 11.73 3.30
C ALA A 348 12.67 12.03 3.69
N ALA A 349 13.22 11.30 4.67
CA ALA A 349 14.63 11.42 5.03
C ALA A 349 15.57 10.91 3.93
N VAL A 350 15.21 9.81 3.25
CA VAL A 350 15.94 9.34 2.06
C VAL A 350 15.90 10.39 0.96
N ALA A 351 14.75 10.99 0.66
CA ALA A 351 14.63 12.02 -0.36
C ALA A 351 15.52 13.24 -0.06
N MET A 352 15.58 13.67 1.20
CA MET A 352 16.49 14.73 1.64
C MET A 352 17.95 14.38 1.36
N GLU A 353 18.40 13.18 1.78
CA GLU A 353 19.78 12.72 1.59
C GLU A 353 20.14 12.54 0.11
N GLU A 354 19.25 11.96 -0.70
CA GLU A 354 19.45 11.81 -2.15
C GLU A 354 19.73 13.17 -2.81
N THR A 355 19.03 14.21 -2.37
CA THR A 355 19.12 15.55 -2.96
C THR A 355 20.27 16.40 -2.44
N ALA A 356 20.96 15.99 -1.37
CA ALA A 356 22.02 16.78 -0.75
C ALA A 356 23.20 17.05 -1.71
N GLY A 357 23.45 16.15 -2.66
CA GLY A 357 24.52 16.27 -3.66
C GLY A 357 24.20 17.16 -4.87
N LEU A 358 22.94 17.56 -5.07
CA LEU A 358 22.57 18.45 -6.17
C LEU A 358 23.05 19.88 -5.85
N GLY A 359 23.68 20.58 -6.80
CA GLY A 359 24.51 21.77 -6.54
C GLY A 359 23.87 22.88 -5.65
N ALA A 360 24.73 23.72 -5.06
CA ALA A 360 24.35 24.84 -4.18
C ALA A 360 23.59 26.00 -4.88
N GLY A 361 23.49 25.95 -6.21
CA GLY A 361 22.74 26.92 -7.02
C GLY A 361 21.41 26.35 -7.53
N ALA A 362 20.73 27.12 -8.38
CA ALA A 362 19.56 26.63 -9.10
C ALA A 362 19.93 25.36 -9.89
N ILE A 363 19.17 24.31 -9.66
CA ILE A 363 19.37 23.00 -10.26
C ILE A 363 19.15 23.12 -11.76
N LYS A 364 20.13 22.65 -12.52
CA LYS A 364 20.02 22.57 -13.97
C LYS A 364 19.39 21.25 -14.38
N MET A 365 18.65 21.27 -15.49
CA MET A 365 17.96 20.08 -15.96
C MET A 365 18.90 18.92 -16.26
N ASP A 366 20.09 19.18 -16.81
CA ASP A 366 21.13 18.19 -17.11
C ASP A 366 21.73 17.49 -15.88
N GLU A 367 21.59 18.08 -14.69
CA GLU A 367 22.04 17.49 -13.42
C GLU A 367 21.00 16.50 -12.83
N LEU A 368 19.76 16.52 -13.32
CA LEU A 368 18.66 15.72 -12.79
C LEU A 368 18.56 14.35 -13.47
N ASP A 369 18.82 13.29 -12.71
CA ASP A 369 18.31 11.98 -13.06
C ASP A 369 16.81 11.86 -12.74
N CYS A 370 15.96 12.06 -13.75
CA CYS A 370 14.51 11.88 -13.64
C CYS A 370 14.10 10.40 -13.47
N SER A 371 15.06 9.48 -13.31
CA SER A 371 14.78 8.15 -12.75
C SER A 371 14.56 8.19 -11.23
N ILE A 372 14.99 9.25 -10.53
CA ILE A 372 14.91 9.39 -9.07
C ILE A 372 13.76 10.34 -8.70
N ARG A 373 12.86 9.91 -7.80
CA ARG A 373 11.64 10.69 -7.50
C ARG A 373 11.94 11.96 -6.70
N SER A 374 12.86 11.89 -5.74
CA SER A 374 13.28 13.05 -4.95
C SER A 374 13.87 14.16 -5.81
N TYR A 375 14.57 13.82 -6.89
CA TYR A 375 15.14 14.77 -7.84
C TYR A 375 14.05 15.53 -8.59
N ILE A 376 13.02 14.81 -9.04
CA ILE A 376 11.85 15.40 -9.68
C ILE A 376 11.13 16.33 -8.70
N LEU A 377 10.87 15.87 -7.48
CA LEU A 377 10.18 16.65 -6.44
C LEU A 377 10.96 17.92 -6.09
N LEU A 378 12.28 17.84 -5.97
CA LEU A 378 13.14 19.00 -5.74
C LEU A 378 13.09 19.99 -6.92
N ALA A 379 13.06 19.49 -8.16
CA ALA A 379 12.89 20.32 -9.35
C ALA A 379 11.53 21.03 -9.37
N VAL A 380 10.44 20.35 -9.01
CA VAL A 380 9.11 20.95 -8.86
C VAL A 380 9.12 22.03 -7.78
N MET A 381 9.79 21.78 -6.64
CA MET A 381 9.95 22.76 -5.57
C MET A 381 10.70 24.02 -6.05
N GLN A 382 11.74 23.86 -6.89
CA GLN A 382 12.41 24.99 -7.54
C GLN A 382 11.49 25.74 -8.50
N ALA A 383 10.74 25.02 -9.33
CA ALA A 383 9.79 25.64 -10.25
C ALA A 383 8.72 26.48 -9.53
N ALA A 384 8.32 26.06 -8.32
CA ALA A 384 7.38 26.79 -7.48
C ALA A 384 7.89 28.20 -7.09
N LEU A 385 9.21 28.42 -7.05
CA LEU A 385 9.84 29.72 -6.78
C LEU A 385 9.99 30.62 -8.02
N VAL A 386 9.91 30.06 -9.24
CA VAL A 386 10.11 30.83 -10.48
C VAL A 386 8.95 31.81 -10.68
N LYS A 387 9.22 33.12 -10.56
CA LYS A 387 8.18 34.17 -10.65
C LYS A 387 7.61 34.35 -12.07
N ASN A 388 8.43 34.11 -13.09
CA ASN A 388 8.00 34.22 -14.48
C ASN A 388 7.22 32.97 -14.89
N MET A 389 5.93 33.13 -15.18
CA MET A 389 5.06 32.01 -15.57
C MET A 389 5.55 31.30 -16.84
N GLN A 390 6.05 32.02 -17.85
CA GLN A 390 6.54 31.40 -19.08
C GLN A 390 7.80 30.57 -18.85
N GLU A 391 8.71 31.07 -18.00
CA GLU A 391 9.92 30.35 -17.63
C GLU A 391 9.60 29.09 -16.81
N ARG A 392 8.64 29.21 -15.88
CA ARG A 392 8.14 28.09 -15.09
C ARG A 392 7.53 27.02 -15.99
N GLU A 393 6.61 27.38 -16.87
CA GLU A 393 5.96 26.43 -17.79
C GLU A 393 6.98 25.77 -18.72
N HIS A 394 7.97 26.52 -19.22
CA HIS A 394 9.06 25.95 -20.02
C HIS A 394 9.88 24.93 -19.21
N PHE A 395 10.23 25.25 -17.96
CA PHE A 395 10.99 24.36 -17.08
C PHE A 395 10.20 23.09 -16.73
N LEU A 396 8.90 23.22 -16.42
CA LEU A 396 8.02 22.09 -16.12
C LEU A 396 7.78 21.21 -17.35
N GLY A 397 7.62 21.79 -18.54
CA GLY A 397 7.50 21.04 -19.78
C GLY A 397 8.77 20.26 -20.14
N GLU A 398 9.94 20.80 -19.81
CA GLU A 398 11.21 20.07 -19.95
C GLU A 398 11.32 18.92 -18.94
N LEU A 399 10.92 19.14 -17.69
CA LEU A 399 10.88 18.12 -16.65
C LEU A 399 9.92 16.98 -17.04
N GLU A 400 8.71 17.31 -17.49
CA GLU A 400 7.71 16.37 -18.01
C GLU A 400 8.31 15.48 -19.11
N ARG A 401 8.91 16.09 -20.14
CA ARG A 401 9.53 15.38 -21.25
C ARG A 401 10.61 14.40 -20.78
N ARG A 402 11.44 14.80 -19.81
CA ARG A 402 12.50 13.94 -19.26
C ARG A 402 11.95 12.80 -18.40
N MET A 403 10.89 13.06 -17.64
CA MET A 403 10.18 12.04 -16.86
C MET A 403 9.63 10.93 -17.78
N VAL A 404 8.99 11.32 -18.89
CA VAL A 404 8.47 10.40 -19.91
C VAL A 404 9.61 9.63 -20.59
N GLN A 405 10.70 10.31 -20.98
CA GLN A 405 11.87 9.67 -21.58
C GLN A 405 12.52 8.61 -20.69
N LYS A 406 12.51 8.82 -19.37
CA LYS A 406 13.00 7.85 -18.39
C LYS A 406 12.04 6.67 -18.17
N GLY A 407 10.82 6.75 -18.71
CA GLY A 407 9.85 5.67 -18.73
C GLY A 407 9.21 5.34 -17.39
N ARG A 408 9.25 6.27 -16.42
CA ARG A 408 8.63 6.10 -15.09
C ARG A 408 7.15 6.44 -15.08
N ILE A 409 6.76 7.43 -15.87
CA ILE A 409 5.40 7.95 -15.98
C ILE A 409 5.05 8.07 -17.46
N GLY A 410 3.82 7.77 -17.81
CA GLY A 410 3.26 7.90 -19.15
C GLY A 410 3.09 9.36 -19.54
N GLU A 411 3.09 9.61 -20.84
CA GLU A 411 2.96 10.94 -21.42
C GLU A 411 1.64 11.60 -21.01
N GLU A 412 0.58 10.81 -20.89
CA GLU A 412 -0.75 11.27 -20.50
C GLU A 412 -0.86 11.68 -19.02
N ARG A 413 0.10 11.29 -18.18
CA ARG A 413 0.10 11.52 -16.73
C ARG A 413 1.16 12.49 -16.25
N ALA A 414 2.29 12.56 -16.95
CA ALA A 414 3.46 13.33 -16.52
C ALA A 414 3.12 14.80 -16.24
N GLY A 415 2.44 15.47 -17.18
CA GLY A 415 2.04 16.86 -17.04
C GLY A 415 1.03 17.11 -15.92
N SER A 416 0.05 16.23 -15.70
CA SER A 416 -0.90 16.40 -14.57
C SER A 416 -0.20 16.22 -13.23
N TRP A 417 0.63 15.19 -13.10
CA TRP A 417 1.33 14.90 -11.85
C TRP A 417 2.26 16.04 -11.43
N VAL A 418 3.02 16.60 -12.38
CA VAL A 418 3.93 17.74 -12.11
C VAL A 418 3.16 18.96 -11.61
N ARG A 419 1.98 19.25 -12.17
CA ARG A 419 1.15 20.39 -11.73
C ARG A 419 0.56 20.15 -10.35
N GLU A 420 0.09 18.94 -10.08
CA GLU A 420 -0.44 18.58 -8.76
C GLU A 420 0.64 18.67 -7.67
N ALA A 421 1.85 18.19 -7.95
CA ALA A 421 2.99 18.34 -7.05
C ALA A 421 3.37 19.82 -6.84
N LEU A 422 3.32 20.64 -7.91
CA LEU A 422 3.57 22.07 -7.84
C LEU A 422 2.57 22.79 -6.92
N GLU A 423 1.28 22.48 -7.05
CA GLU A 423 0.22 23.05 -6.22
C GLU A 423 0.43 22.79 -4.72
N ILE A 424 0.90 21.58 -4.38
CA ILE A 424 1.23 21.20 -3.00
C ILE A 424 2.44 21.97 -2.48
N MET A 425 3.49 22.14 -3.31
CA MET A 425 4.75 22.77 -2.88
C MET A 425 4.66 24.30 -2.81
N LEU A 426 3.79 24.92 -3.61
CA LEU A 426 3.67 26.37 -3.73
C LEU A 426 3.50 27.11 -2.39
N PRO A 427 2.61 26.70 -1.47
CA PRO A 427 2.45 27.37 -0.17
C PRO A 427 3.71 27.36 0.70
N TYR A 428 4.49 26.27 0.65
CA TYR A 428 5.66 26.06 1.50
C TYR A 428 6.83 26.96 1.10
N VAL A 429 7.10 27.06 -0.20
CA VAL A 429 8.27 27.80 -0.70
C VAL A 429 8.07 29.32 -0.71
N ARG A 430 6.85 29.82 -0.43
CA ARG A 430 6.56 31.27 -0.39
C ARG A 430 7.43 32.03 0.61
N VAL A 431 7.87 31.36 1.68
CA VAL A 431 8.74 31.94 2.69
C VAL A 431 10.06 32.45 2.11
N TRP A 432 10.55 31.85 1.02
CA TRP A 432 11.81 32.21 0.37
C TRP A 432 11.70 33.36 -0.65
N GLN A 433 10.50 33.90 -0.90
CA GLN A 433 10.28 35.09 -1.74
C GLN A 433 10.88 35.04 -3.16
N GLY A 434 11.11 33.83 -3.68
CA GLY A 434 11.70 33.59 -5.01
C GLY A 434 13.22 33.41 -5.01
N GLU A 435 13.86 33.38 -3.84
CA GLU A 435 15.29 33.05 -3.70
C GLU A 435 15.43 31.54 -3.45
N TRP A 436 16.33 30.89 -4.16
CA TRP A 436 16.62 29.47 -3.95
C TRP A 436 17.57 29.34 -2.75
N PRO A 437 17.18 28.64 -1.68
CA PRO A 437 17.97 28.58 -0.46
C PRO A 437 19.14 27.59 -0.59
N ASP A 438 19.95 27.49 0.47
CA ASP A 438 21.06 26.54 0.51
C ASP A 438 20.58 25.07 0.60
N THR A 439 21.55 24.15 0.54
CA THR A 439 21.29 22.71 0.51
C THR A 439 20.56 22.20 1.76
N GLU A 440 20.90 22.72 2.93
CA GLU A 440 20.34 22.25 4.20
C GLU A 440 18.89 22.73 4.31
N GLU A 441 18.65 24.02 4.11
CA GLU A 441 17.32 24.61 4.22
C GLU A 441 16.32 24.03 3.20
N ARG A 442 16.74 23.83 1.93
CA ARG A 442 15.86 23.16 0.95
C ARG A 442 15.63 21.70 1.28
N GLY A 443 16.62 21.01 1.83
CA GLY A 443 16.52 19.60 2.22
C GLY A 443 15.50 19.42 3.34
N GLU A 444 15.58 20.25 4.38
CA GLU A 444 14.63 20.28 5.49
C GLU A 444 13.21 20.63 5.02
N MET A 445 13.07 21.62 4.13
CA MET A 445 11.78 21.99 3.56
C MET A 445 11.19 20.85 2.72
N LEU A 446 12.00 20.22 1.86
CA LEU A 446 11.55 19.07 1.07
C LEU A 446 11.08 17.95 1.99
N ARG A 447 11.86 17.60 3.02
CA ARG A 447 11.47 16.59 4.01
C ARG A 447 10.13 16.95 4.67
N ARG A 448 9.98 18.20 5.12
CA ARG A 448 8.73 18.69 5.74
C ARG A 448 7.54 18.55 4.80
N ILE A 449 7.66 19.01 3.55
CA ILE A 449 6.60 18.90 2.54
C ILE A 449 6.19 17.43 2.36
N LEU A 450 7.16 16.52 2.28
CA LEU A 450 6.91 15.10 2.03
C LEU A 450 6.28 14.39 3.23
N VAL A 451 6.65 14.74 4.46
CA VAL A 451 6.01 14.23 5.68
C VAL A 451 4.57 14.72 5.80
N GLU A 452 4.31 16.00 5.50
CA GLU A 452 2.96 16.58 5.58
C GLU A 452 2.07 16.14 4.40
N ASN A 453 2.67 15.83 3.24
CA ASN A 453 1.97 15.45 1.99
C ASN A 453 2.49 14.11 1.42
N PRO A 454 2.32 13.00 2.16
CA PRO A 454 2.88 11.71 1.77
C PRO A 454 2.28 11.10 0.50
N LEU A 455 1.18 11.67 -0.01
CA LEU A 455 0.65 11.36 -1.34
C LEU A 455 1.68 11.62 -2.46
N LEU A 456 2.70 12.45 -2.24
CA LEU A 456 3.79 12.64 -3.21
C LEU A 456 4.66 11.39 -3.37
N PHE A 457 4.55 10.43 -2.45
CA PHE A 457 5.11 9.09 -2.57
C PHE A 457 4.17 8.07 -3.18
N ALA A 458 2.93 8.43 -3.52
CA ALA A 458 1.98 7.55 -4.20
C ALA A 458 2.62 6.93 -5.44
N ARG A 459 2.61 5.59 -5.50
CA ARG A 459 3.25 4.84 -6.59
C ARG A 459 2.26 4.42 -7.66
N TRP A 460 1.03 4.09 -7.27
CA TRP A 460 0.06 3.44 -8.14
C TRP A 460 -1.36 3.91 -7.84
N LYS A 461 -2.36 3.26 -8.45
CA LYS A 461 -3.77 3.59 -8.31
C LYS A 461 -4.52 2.50 -7.52
N LEU A 462 -5.03 2.86 -6.35
CA LEU A 462 -6.01 2.05 -5.60
C LEU A 462 -7.42 2.64 -5.68
N SER A 463 -7.56 3.96 -5.60
CA SER A 463 -8.84 4.65 -5.68
C SER A 463 -8.91 5.68 -6.82
N PRO A 464 -10.11 6.17 -7.17
CA PRO A 464 -10.29 7.32 -8.04
C PRO A 464 -9.56 8.58 -7.57
N VAL A 465 -9.48 8.83 -6.26
CA VAL A 465 -8.79 10.00 -5.69
C VAL A 465 -7.28 9.89 -5.88
N MET A 466 -6.72 8.69 -5.66
CA MET A 466 -5.30 8.41 -5.91
C MET A 466 -4.92 8.42 -7.40
N LYS A 467 -5.89 8.34 -8.33
CA LYS A 467 -5.61 8.56 -9.77
C LYS A 467 -4.94 9.91 -10.02
N GLN A 468 -5.17 10.92 -9.19
CA GLN A 468 -4.53 12.23 -9.34
C GLN A 468 -3.01 12.07 -9.10
N PHE A 469 -2.62 11.52 -7.95
CA PHE A 469 -1.22 11.48 -7.52
C PHE A 469 -0.42 10.24 -7.95
N ALA A 470 -1.04 9.30 -8.68
CA ALA A 470 -0.36 8.13 -9.22
C ALA A 470 0.81 8.54 -10.12
N PHE A 471 2.01 8.12 -9.72
CA PHE A 471 3.26 8.48 -10.40
C PHE A 471 3.74 7.42 -11.39
N ASP A 472 3.65 6.14 -11.04
CA ASP A 472 4.12 5.07 -11.93
C ASP A 472 2.92 4.55 -12.76
N ASP A 473 3.01 4.63 -14.08
CA ASP A 473 2.06 3.96 -15.00
C ASP A 473 2.43 2.47 -15.09
N ALA A 474 2.34 1.78 -13.97
CA ALA A 474 2.26 0.34 -14.00
C ALA A 474 0.91 0.00 -14.65
N LYS A 475 0.92 -0.30 -15.96
CA LYS A 475 -0.09 -1.20 -16.51
C LYS A 475 -0.07 -2.41 -15.61
N VAL A 476 -1.14 -2.60 -14.85
CA VAL A 476 -1.34 -3.80 -14.02
C VAL A 476 -1.68 -4.94 -14.97
N ASP A 477 -0.75 -5.30 -15.84
CA ASP A 477 -0.68 -6.65 -16.38
C ASP A 477 0.07 -7.45 -15.32
N CYS A 478 -0.60 -7.63 -14.17
CA CYS A 478 -0.22 -8.68 -13.25
C CYS A 478 -0.53 -10.00 -13.98
N LEU A 479 0.34 -10.40 -14.91
CA LEU A 479 0.27 -11.64 -15.65
C LEU A 479 0.29 -12.86 -14.71
N GLY A 480 0.77 -12.69 -13.47
CA GLY A 480 0.62 -13.67 -12.38
C GLY A 480 -0.69 -13.58 -11.59
N CYS A 481 -1.41 -12.46 -11.68
CA CYS A 481 -2.77 -12.37 -11.16
C CYS A 481 -3.75 -12.99 -12.17
N HIS A 482 -3.61 -12.72 -13.47
CA HIS A 482 -4.49 -13.29 -14.51
C HIS A 482 -4.38 -14.82 -14.66
N THR A 483 -3.22 -15.43 -14.41
CA THR A 483 -3.10 -16.90 -14.41
C THR A 483 -3.66 -17.57 -13.15
N ALA A 484 -4.03 -16.80 -12.12
CA ALA A 484 -4.77 -17.29 -10.95
C ALA A 484 -6.29 -17.10 -11.08
N TYR A 485 -6.78 -16.55 -12.20
CA TYR A 485 -8.20 -16.27 -12.46
C TYR A 485 -8.84 -17.19 -13.53
N CYS A 486 -8.29 -18.37 -13.79
CA CYS A 486 -8.94 -19.44 -14.54
C CYS A 486 -8.98 -20.73 -13.72
#